data_AF-A0A5J9UMI9-F1
#
_entry.id   AF-A0A5J9UMI9-F1
#
_cell.length_a   1.000
_cell.length_b   1.000
_cell.length_c   1.000
_cell.angle_alpha   90.00
_cell.angle_beta   90.00
_cell.angle_gamma   90.00
#
_symmetry.space_group_name_H-M   'P 1'
#
loop_
_entity.id
_entity.type
_entity.pdbx_description
1 polymer ?
#
loop_
_entity_poly.entity_id
_entity_poly.type
_entity_poly.pdbx_seq_one_letter_code
_entity_poly.pdbx_strand_id
1 'polypeptide(L)'
;MSATCFTPCTYNPVGTSGSEWKPTCIVVTVVVITFSDGGDKYHDEEPDAFELFKECHYSKRKKGYTPAVQLAISKMENKISAPTEGEERPNSTTQAVADVLAEKTKKSQFLQNVGIQTTRPRSNAKDLEAQLEAEKREKNELARQLKVLSKQVEETEQGRIRDREEMKKKQADLEAKVELLLSRTQP
;
A
#
# COMPACT_ATOMS: atom_id res chain seq x y z
N MET A 1 -23.48 4.72 11.80
CA MET A 1 -22.28 5.25 12.48
C MET A 1 -22.45 6.76 12.63
N SER A 2 -22.07 7.38 13.75
CA SER A 2 -22.17 8.83 13.96
C SER A 2 -20.80 9.46 13.77
N ALA A 3 -20.60 10.23 12.70
CA ALA A 3 -19.38 10.99 12.48
C ALA A 3 -19.51 12.37 13.14
N THR A 4 -18.50 12.76 13.93
CA THR A 4 -18.54 14.05 14.64
C THR A 4 -17.53 14.97 14.00
N CYS A 5 -17.99 15.89 13.16
CA CYS A 5 -17.11 16.85 12.51
C CYS A 5 -16.99 18.12 13.37
N PHE A 6 -15.78 18.35 13.89
CA PHE A 6 -15.42 19.60 14.53
C PHE A 6 -15.10 20.62 13.43
N THR A 7 -16.08 21.45 13.07
CA THR A 7 -15.83 22.60 12.18
C THR A 7 -14.90 23.59 12.88
N PRO A 8 -13.70 23.91 12.36
CA PRO A 8 -12.93 25.02 12.88
C PRO A 8 -13.42 26.33 12.24
N CYS A 9 -13.82 27.25 13.13
CA CYS A 9 -13.78 28.70 12.97
C CYS A 9 -14.68 29.35 11.90
N THR A 10 -15.72 30.06 12.36
CA THR A 10 -16.22 31.24 11.65
C THR A 10 -15.21 32.39 11.82
N TYR A 11 -14.52 32.76 10.74
CA TYR A 11 -13.69 33.97 10.71
C TYR A 11 -14.58 35.22 10.57
N ASN A 12 -14.55 36.10 11.57
CA ASN A 12 -14.93 37.50 11.41
C ASN A 12 -13.66 38.29 11.08
N PRO A 13 -13.59 39.00 9.94
CA PRO A 13 -12.42 39.80 9.61
C PRO A 13 -12.41 41.06 10.47
N VAL A 14 -11.55 41.11 11.48
CA VAL A 14 -11.03 42.40 11.96
C VAL A 14 -9.68 42.57 11.30
N GLY A 15 -9.60 43.52 10.37
CA GLY A 15 -8.40 43.80 9.62
C GLY A 15 -7.31 44.33 10.54
N THR A 16 -6.17 43.67 10.53
CA THR A 16 -4.85 44.30 10.64
C THR A 16 -3.82 43.35 10.07
N SER A 17 -2.97 43.89 9.22
CA SER A 17 -1.83 43.27 8.57
C SER A 17 -0.92 42.54 9.55
N GLY A 18 -0.69 41.24 9.29
CA GLY A 18 0.42 40.45 9.84
C GLY A 18 0.25 40.03 11.29
N SER A 19 -0.01 38.76 11.55
CA SER A 19 0.39 38.09 12.79
C SER A 19 -0.03 36.62 12.81
N GLU A 20 0.93 35.76 13.15
CA GLU A 20 0.84 34.78 14.23
C GLU A 20 -0.56 34.31 14.64
N TRP A 21 -0.78 33.00 14.44
CA TRP A 21 -2.03 32.30 14.64
C TRP A 21 -2.32 32.16 16.14
N LYS A 22 -3.02 33.13 16.73
CA LYS A 22 -3.56 32.98 18.09
C LYS A 22 -4.97 32.37 18.02
N PRO A 23 -5.24 31.29 18.77
CA PRO A 23 -6.56 30.67 18.80
C PRO A 23 -7.46 31.51 19.72
N THR A 24 -8.30 32.38 19.14
CA THR A 24 -9.44 32.93 19.86
C THR A 24 -10.63 31.99 19.67
N CYS A 25 -10.83 31.12 20.64
CA CYS A 25 -11.97 30.21 20.73
C CYS A 25 -13.27 31.01 20.87
N ILE A 26 -14.19 30.86 19.90
CA ILE A 26 -15.58 31.28 20.04
C ILE A 26 -16.45 30.11 19.57
N VAL A 27 -17.17 29.52 20.53
CA VAL A 27 -18.16 28.42 20.45
C VAL A 27 -17.86 27.32 19.43
N VAL A 28 -17.36 26.19 19.95
CA VAL A 28 -17.34 24.91 19.23
C VAL A 28 -18.79 24.45 19.04
N THR A 29 -19.42 24.83 17.94
CA THR A 29 -20.63 24.15 17.50
C THR A 29 -20.20 22.75 17.07
N VAL A 30 -20.49 21.75 17.91
CA VAL A 30 -20.41 20.35 17.52
C VAL A 30 -21.43 20.17 16.41
N VAL A 31 -20.99 20.13 15.15
CA VAL A 31 -21.83 19.63 14.07
C VAL A 31 -21.77 18.12 14.20
N VAL A 32 -22.69 17.58 15.00
CA VAL A 32 -23.02 16.17 14.91
C VAL A 32 -23.56 15.99 13.51
N ILE A 33 -22.82 15.32 12.63
CA ILE A 33 -23.38 14.84 11.38
C ILE A 33 -24.21 13.63 11.79
N THR A 34 -25.42 13.92 12.26
CA THR A 34 -26.46 12.91 12.30
C THR A 34 -26.77 12.60 10.85
N PHE A 35 -26.57 11.34 10.44
CA PHE A 35 -27.22 10.79 9.26
C PHE A 35 -28.73 10.84 9.53
N SER A 36 -29.32 12.02 9.32
CA SER A 36 -30.73 12.26 9.47
C SER A 36 -31.37 11.92 8.13
N ASP A 37 -32.15 10.84 8.15
CA ASP A 37 -33.03 10.31 7.10
C ASP A 37 -33.49 11.35 6.06
N GLY A 38 -32.67 11.51 5.03
CA GLY A 38 -32.79 12.60 4.07
C GLY A 38 -32.25 12.23 2.70
N GLY A 39 -32.68 11.07 2.19
CA GLY A 39 -32.63 10.69 0.78
C GLY A 39 -31.32 10.07 0.31
N ASP A 40 -31.30 8.73 0.27
CA ASP A 40 -30.70 7.88 -0.79
C ASP A 40 -29.47 8.45 -1.53
N LYS A 41 -28.44 8.88 -0.79
CA LYS A 41 -27.22 9.49 -1.36
C LYS A 41 -25.99 8.59 -1.28
N TYR A 42 -26.06 7.54 -0.48
CA TYR A 42 -24.99 6.58 -0.29
C TYR A 42 -25.64 5.21 -0.40
N HIS A 43 -25.44 4.56 -1.55
CA HIS A 43 -26.01 3.26 -1.89
C HIS A 43 -25.33 2.15 -1.06
N ASP A 44 -25.62 2.09 0.24
CA ASP A 44 -25.00 1.16 1.20
C ASP A 44 -23.45 1.21 1.28
N GLU A 45 -22.81 2.14 0.56
CA GLU A 45 -21.35 2.30 0.49
C GLU A 45 -20.88 3.33 1.52
N GLU A 46 -19.88 2.95 2.32
CA GLU A 46 -19.31 3.81 3.36
C GLU A 46 -18.61 5.02 2.71
N PRO A 47 -18.95 6.27 3.10
CA PRO A 47 -18.40 7.45 2.48
C PRO A 47 -16.88 7.56 2.68
N ASP A 48 -16.18 7.80 1.59
CA ASP A 48 -14.72 7.90 1.59
C ASP A 48 -14.20 9.13 2.39
N ALA A 49 -12.96 9.03 2.88
CA ALA A 49 -12.29 10.08 3.65
C ALA A 49 -12.31 11.46 2.98
N PHE A 50 -12.19 11.50 1.64
CA PHE A 50 -12.21 12.74 0.88
C PHE A 50 -13.62 13.32 0.76
N GLU A 51 -14.63 12.47 0.61
CA GLU A 51 -16.04 12.90 0.63
C GLU A 51 -16.43 13.48 1.99
N LEU A 52 -16.05 12.81 3.07
CA LEU A 52 -16.23 13.31 4.44
C LEU A 52 -15.49 14.63 4.66
N PHE A 53 -14.28 14.78 4.10
CA PHE A 53 -13.54 16.04 4.18
C PHE A 53 -14.29 17.19 3.50
N LYS A 54 -14.83 16.97 2.30
CA LYS A 54 -15.65 17.94 1.58
C LYS A 54 -16.91 18.28 2.37
N GLU A 55 -17.66 17.28 2.80
CA GLU A 55 -18.90 17.50 3.55
C GLU A 55 -18.69 18.31 4.83
N CYS A 56 -17.64 17.98 5.60
CA CYS A 56 -17.36 18.65 6.87
C CYS A 56 -16.86 20.09 6.73
N HIS A 57 -16.30 20.47 5.58
CA HIS A 57 -15.80 21.83 5.34
C HIS A 57 -16.72 22.66 4.43
N TYR A 58 -17.82 22.09 3.93
CA TYR A 58 -18.78 22.82 3.12
C TYR A 58 -19.65 23.74 3.98
N SER A 59 -19.58 25.05 3.74
CA SER A 59 -20.44 26.00 4.43
C SER A 59 -21.79 26.09 3.72
N LYS A 60 -22.84 25.50 4.30
CA LYS A 60 -24.22 25.66 3.80
C LYS A 60 -24.66 27.13 3.74
N ARG A 61 -24.19 27.94 4.71
CA ARG A 61 -24.50 29.39 4.78
C ARG A 61 -23.84 30.18 3.66
N LYS A 62 -22.56 29.92 3.39
CA LYS A 62 -21.80 30.62 2.34
C LYS A 62 -21.90 29.93 0.97
N LYS A 63 -22.62 28.80 0.88
CA LYS A 63 -22.76 27.93 -0.30
C LYS A 63 -21.42 27.60 -0.95
N GLY A 64 -20.41 27.26 -0.15
CA GLY A 64 -19.08 26.99 -0.68
C GLY A 64 -18.02 26.69 0.38
N TYR A 65 -16.80 26.51 -0.11
CA TYR A 65 -15.60 26.25 0.66
C TYR A 65 -14.81 27.54 0.91
N THR A 66 -13.98 27.56 1.96
CA THR A 66 -13.00 28.63 2.12
C THR A 66 -11.85 28.46 1.10
N PRO A 67 -11.15 29.53 0.71
CA PRO A 67 -10.02 29.42 -0.23
C PRO A 67 -8.95 28.41 0.22
N ALA A 68 -8.70 28.33 1.53
CA ALA A 68 -7.76 27.36 2.10
C ALA A 68 -8.24 25.91 1.94
N VAL A 69 -9.54 25.67 2.09
CA VAL A 69 -10.14 24.34 1.90
C VAL A 69 -10.17 23.97 0.42
N GLN A 70 -10.49 24.90 -0.48
CA GLN A 70 -10.44 24.65 -1.93
C GLN A 70 -9.05 24.20 -2.37
N LEU A 71 -7.99 24.88 -1.89
CA LEU A 71 -6.62 24.49 -2.16
C LEU A 71 -6.28 23.09 -1.61
N ALA A 72 -6.80 22.74 -0.44
CA ALA A 72 -6.61 21.40 0.14
C ALA A 72 -7.34 20.33 -0.69
N ILE A 73 -8.57 20.60 -1.13
CA ILE A 73 -9.36 19.71 -1.99
C ILE A 73 -8.59 19.43 -3.29
N SER A 74 -8.14 20.47 -4.00
CA SER A 74 -7.38 20.29 -5.24
C SER A 74 -6.06 19.54 -5.03
N LYS A 75 -5.38 19.74 -3.90
CA LYS A 75 -4.18 18.97 -3.56
C LYS A 75 -4.47 17.49 -3.33
N MET A 76 -5.58 17.17 -2.65
CA MET A 76 -5.99 15.78 -2.43
C MET A 76 -6.36 15.11 -3.76
N GLU A 77 -7.13 15.78 -4.62
CA GLU A 77 -7.49 15.29 -5.96
C GLU A 77 -6.25 14.94 -6.78
N ASN A 78 -5.25 15.83 -6.81
CA ASN A 78 -4.00 15.58 -7.50
C ASN A 78 -3.25 14.34 -6.96
N LYS A 79 -3.23 14.14 -5.63
CA LYS A 79 -2.58 12.98 -5.01
C LYS A 79 -3.35 11.68 -5.25
N ILE A 80 -4.67 11.74 -5.36
CA ILE A 80 -5.53 10.60 -5.67
C ILE A 80 -5.37 10.19 -7.14
N SER A 81 -5.25 11.16 -8.06
CA SER A 81 -5.10 10.91 -9.50
C SER A 81 -3.69 10.57 -9.96
N ALA A 82 -2.65 10.82 -9.14
CA ALA A 82 -1.27 10.58 -9.53
C ALA A 82 -0.91 9.07 -9.50
N PRO A 83 -0.44 8.47 -10.62
CA PRO A 83 0.18 7.15 -10.59
C PRO A 83 1.51 7.25 -9.84
N THR A 84 1.65 6.49 -8.75
CA THR A 84 2.89 6.51 -7.96
C THR A 84 3.84 5.47 -8.51
N GLU A 85 4.83 5.91 -9.30
CA GLU A 85 5.98 5.08 -9.64
C GLU A 85 6.80 4.83 -8.37
N GLY A 86 6.77 3.59 -7.84
CA GLY A 86 7.77 3.10 -6.88
C GLY A 86 7.32 2.77 -5.46
N GLU A 87 6.03 2.89 -5.09
CA GLU A 87 5.53 2.38 -3.81
C GLU A 87 4.37 1.38 -4.04
N GLU A 88 4.49 0.20 -3.43
CA GLU A 88 3.70 -1.00 -3.68
C GLU A 88 2.26 -0.96 -3.08
N ARG A 89 1.66 0.23 -2.99
CA ARG A 89 0.23 0.38 -2.69
C ARG A 89 -0.36 1.53 -3.49
N PRO A 90 -1.54 1.38 -4.12
CA PRO A 90 -2.28 2.53 -4.61
C PRO A 90 -2.49 3.49 -3.43
N ASN A 91 -2.26 4.79 -3.63
CA ASN A 91 -2.56 5.81 -2.63
C ASN A 91 -4.06 5.71 -2.32
N SER A 92 -4.42 4.97 -1.27
CA SER A 92 -5.79 4.97 -0.77
C SER A 92 -6.18 6.42 -0.52
N THR A 93 -7.40 6.80 -0.87
CA THR A 93 -7.85 8.18 -0.69
C THR A 93 -7.65 8.70 0.74
N THR A 94 -7.75 7.80 1.73
CA THR A 94 -7.42 8.08 3.13
C THR A 94 -5.97 8.54 3.34
N GLN A 95 -5.01 7.95 2.62
CA GLN A 95 -3.59 8.32 2.67
C GLN A 95 -3.35 9.70 2.04
N ALA A 96 -3.98 10.00 0.90
CA ALA A 96 -3.90 11.31 0.26
C ALA A 96 -4.44 12.42 1.19
N VAL A 97 -5.58 12.17 1.86
CA VAL A 97 -6.14 13.07 2.86
C VAL A 97 -5.19 13.22 4.06
N ALA A 98 -4.63 12.12 4.57
CA ALA A 98 -3.69 12.14 5.70
C ALA A 98 -2.44 12.99 5.40
N ASP A 99 -1.84 12.85 4.23
CA ASP A 99 -0.62 13.56 3.86
C ASP A 99 -0.86 15.07 3.69
N VAL A 100 -1.95 15.47 3.02
CA VAL A 100 -2.30 16.89 2.89
C VAL A 100 -2.59 17.52 4.25
N LEU A 101 -3.25 16.78 5.15
CA LEU A 101 -3.48 17.24 6.51
C LEU A 101 -2.18 17.38 7.31
N ALA A 102 -1.23 16.44 7.14
CA ALA A 102 0.07 16.47 7.81
C ALA A 102 0.96 17.63 7.35
N GLU A 103 0.89 18.02 6.06
CA GLU A 103 1.58 19.20 5.53
C GLU A 103 1.12 20.50 6.21
N LYS A 104 -0.17 20.57 6.53
CA LYS A 104 -0.78 21.78 7.09
C LYS A 104 -0.69 21.82 8.62
N THR A 105 -0.84 20.67 9.28
CA THR A 105 -0.87 20.59 10.74
C THR A 105 -0.28 19.26 11.21
N LYS A 106 0.67 19.33 12.15
CA LYS A 106 1.38 18.16 12.70
C LYS A 106 0.51 17.24 13.57
N LYS A 107 -0.73 17.64 13.90
CA LYS A 107 -1.62 16.94 14.85
C LYS A 107 -3.08 16.92 14.37
N SER A 108 -3.32 16.87 13.06
CA SER A 108 -4.69 16.81 12.56
C SER A 108 -5.40 15.54 13.06
N GLN A 109 -6.48 15.72 13.84
CA GLN A 109 -7.33 14.64 14.33
C GLN A 109 -8.53 14.37 13.41
N PHE A 110 -8.60 15.02 12.24
CA PHE A 110 -9.73 14.94 11.34
C PHE A 110 -10.14 13.49 11.03
N LEU A 111 -9.20 12.65 10.59
CA LEU A 111 -9.47 11.26 10.23
C LEU A 111 -10.00 10.45 11.43
N GLN A 112 -9.43 10.65 12.62
CA GLN A 112 -9.93 10.03 13.85
C GLN A 112 -11.36 10.49 14.20
N ASN A 113 -11.64 11.79 14.04
CA ASN A 113 -12.95 12.39 14.35
C ASN A 113 -14.06 11.90 13.40
N VAL A 114 -13.72 11.57 12.16
CA VAL A 114 -14.64 10.96 11.19
C VAL A 114 -14.68 9.42 11.27
N GLY A 115 -14.04 8.83 12.27
CA GLY A 115 -14.05 7.38 12.50
C GLY A 115 -13.04 6.57 11.68
N ILE A 116 -12.19 7.24 10.90
CA ILE A 116 -11.17 6.60 10.06
C ILE A 116 -9.87 6.44 10.85
N GLN A 117 -9.54 5.20 11.20
CA GLN A 117 -8.27 4.89 11.83
C GLN A 117 -7.15 4.91 10.80
N THR A 118 -6.27 5.91 10.87
CA THR A 118 -5.04 5.90 10.11
C THR A 118 -4.08 4.90 10.72
N THR A 119 -4.07 3.68 10.21
CA THR A 119 -3.05 2.67 10.52
C THR A 119 -1.73 3.00 9.83
N ARG A 120 -1.30 4.27 9.79
CA ARG A 120 0.10 4.54 9.46
C ARG A 120 0.87 4.08 10.70
N PRO A 121 1.59 2.95 10.65
CA PRO A 121 2.42 2.57 11.77
C PRO A 121 3.39 3.73 11.92
N ARG A 122 3.34 4.40 13.06
CA ARG A 122 4.37 5.38 13.42
C ARG A 122 5.60 4.53 13.76
N SER A 123 6.21 3.92 12.74
CA SER A 123 7.38 3.09 12.91
C SER A 123 8.47 4.00 13.45
N ASN A 124 8.77 3.78 14.73
CA ASN A 124 9.94 4.37 15.35
C ASN A 124 11.17 3.71 14.70
N ALA A 125 12.34 4.37 14.76
CA ALA A 125 13.55 3.84 14.14
C ALA A 125 13.90 2.40 14.57
N LYS A 126 13.50 1.99 15.79
CA LYS A 126 13.70 0.63 16.30
C LYS A 126 12.85 -0.42 15.58
N ASP A 127 11.62 -0.09 15.19
CA ASP A 127 10.75 -0.97 14.41
C ASP A 127 11.32 -1.21 13.00
N LEU A 128 11.86 -0.16 12.37
CA LEU A 128 12.52 -0.29 11.06
C LEU A 128 13.75 -1.18 11.15
N GLU A 129 14.56 -1.03 12.21
CA GLU A 129 15.75 -1.84 12.41
C GLU A 129 15.41 -3.30 12.69
N ALA A 130 14.35 -3.56 13.47
CA ALA A 130 13.85 -4.91 13.71
C ALA A 130 13.35 -5.59 12.42
N GLN A 131 12.62 -4.85 11.57
CA GLN A 131 12.17 -5.36 10.27
C GLN A 131 13.34 -5.65 9.34
N LEU A 132 14.33 -4.76 9.27
CA LEU A 132 15.52 -4.96 8.45
C LEU A 132 16.31 -6.20 8.87
N GLU A 133 16.45 -6.45 10.17
CA GLU A 133 17.13 -7.63 10.69
C GLU A 133 16.33 -8.92 10.45
N ALA A 134 15.00 -8.87 10.51
CA ALA A 134 14.15 -10.00 10.13
C ALA A 134 14.31 -10.33 8.64
N GLU A 135 14.26 -9.33 7.77
CA GLU A 135 14.43 -9.49 6.32
C GLU A 135 15.83 -10.00 5.96
N LYS A 136 16.89 -9.52 6.63
CA LYS A 136 18.25 -10.07 6.45
C LYS A 136 18.33 -11.54 6.81
N ARG A 137 17.64 -11.98 7.87
CA ARG A 137 17.61 -13.40 8.26
C ARG A 137 16.90 -14.24 7.21
N GLU A 138 15.75 -13.78 6.72
CA GLU A 138 14.99 -14.45 5.66
C GLU A 138 15.78 -14.52 4.36
N LYS A 139 16.41 -13.42 3.94
CA LYS A 139 17.31 -13.41 2.77
C LYS A 139 18.45 -14.41 2.91
N ASN A 140 19.08 -14.47 4.09
CA ASN A 140 20.17 -15.41 4.33
C ASN A 140 19.68 -16.87 4.29
N GLU A 141 18.49 -17.14 4.80
CA GLU A 141 17.86 -18.46 4.73
C GLU A 141 17.52 -18.84 3.29
N LEU A 142 16.91 -17.92 2.52
CA LEU A 142 16.63 -18.13 1.11
C LEU A 142 17.92 -18.40 0.32
N ALA A 143 19.00 -17.66 0.61
CA ALA A 143 20.31 -17.88 -0.02
C ALA A 143 20.88 -19.28 0.30
N ARG A 144 20.66 -19.80 1.50
CA ARG A 144 21.04 -21.18 1.85
C ARG A 144 20.22 -22.20 1.07
N GLN A 145 18.91 -22.02 1.00
CA GLN A 145 18.01 -22.92 0.27
C GLN A 145 18.34 -22.96 -1.22
N LEU A 146 18.60 -21.80 -1.83
CA LEU A 146 19.05 -21.72 -3.21
C LEU A 146 20.36 -22.48 -3.44
N LYS A 147 21.31 -22.40 -2.51
CA LYS A 147 22.57 -23.14 -2.63
C LYS A 147 22.36 -24.65 -2.56
N VAL A 148 21.50 -25.12 -1.66
CA VAL A 148 21.14 -26.54 -1.54
C VAL A 148 20.45 -27.02 -2.82
N LEU A 149 19.44 -26.27 -3.29
CA LEU A 149 18.69 -26.62 -4.49
C LEU A 149 19.59 -26.63 -5.73
N SER A 150 20.47 -25.64 -5.87
CA SER A 150 21.45 -25.58 -6.97
C SER A 150 22.33 -26.83 -7.01
N LYS A 151 22.84 -27.26 -5.85
CA LYS A 151 23.66 -28.47 -5.76
C LYS A 151 22.86 -29.72 -6.10
N GLN A 152 21.63 -29.83 -5.61
CA GLN A 152 20.76 -30.97 -5.90
C GLN A 152 20.43 -31.08 -7.39
N VAL A 153 20.16 -29.95 -8.06
CA VAL A 153 19.93 -29.91 -9.51
C VAL A 153 21.17 -30.37 -10.28
N GLU A 154 22.35 -29.88 -9.89
CA GLU A 154 23.61 -30.27 -10.52
C GLU A 154 23.92 -31.76 -10.34
N GLU A 155 23.76 -32.29 -9.12
CA GLU A 155 23.93 -33.72 -8.84
C GLU A 155 22.93 -34.59 -9.61
N THR A 156 21.67 -34.15 -9.69
CA THR A 156 20.61 -34.86 -10.43
C THR A 156 20.90 -34.88 -11.92
N GLU A 157 21.32 -33.75 -12.50
CA GLU A 157 21.63 -33.67 -13.92
C GLU A 157 22.87 -34.51 -14.26
N GLN A 158 23.92 -34.45 -13.43
CA GLN A 158 25.09 -35.33 -13.60
C GLN A 158 24.70 -36.81 -13.50
N GLY A 159 23.79 -37.18 -12.59
CA GLY A 159 23.24 -38.53 -12.50
C GLY A 159 22.59 -38.96 -13.81
N ARG A 160 21.69 -38.12 -14.36
CA ARG A 160 21.01 -38.39 -15.63
C ARG A 160 21.99 -38.55 -16.80
N ILE A 161 23.05 -37.76 -16.84
CA ILE A 161 24.09 -37.87 -17.87
C ILE A 161 24.81 -39.22 -17.76
N ARG A 162 25.25 -39.59 -16.56
CA ARG A 162 25.93 -40.89 -16.32
C ARG A 162 25.05 -42.07 -16.71
N ASP A 163 23.78 -42.06 -16.30
CA ASP A 163 22.83 -43.12 -16.64
C ASP A 163 22.63 -43.23 -18.16
N ARG A 164 22.54 -42.09 -18.85
CA ARG A 164 22.41 -42.06 -20.32
C ARG A 164 23.64 -42.62 -21.01
N GLU A 165 24.84 -42.32 -20.54
CA GLU A 165 26.09 -42.86 -21.08
C GLU A 165 26.21 -44.37 -20.86
N GLU A 166 25.84 -44.84 -19.66
CA GLU A 166 25.86 -46.28 -19.35
C GLU A 166 24.88 -47.05 -20.25
N MET A 167 23.67 -46.51 -20.45
CA MET A 167 22.67 -47.10 -21.32
C MET A 167 23.13 -47.12 -22.79
N LYS A 168 23.78 -46.06 -23.27
CA LYS A 168 24.39 -46.06 -24.62
C LYS A 168 25.48 -47.12 -24.77
N LYS A 169 26.33 -47.30 -23.75
CA LYS A 169 27.38 -48.32 -23.77
C LYS A 169 26.79 -49.74 -23.81
N LYS A 170 25.78 -50.01 -23.00
CA LYS A 170 25.04 -51.29 -23.01
C LYS A 170 24.38 -51.55 -24.36
N GLN A 171 23.78 -50.51 -24.96
CA GLN A 171 23.20 -50.60 -26.29
C GLN A 171 24.25 -50.96 -27.34
N ALA A 172 25.41 -50.29 -27.35
CA ALA A 172 26.49 -50.58 -28.29
C ALA A 172 27.09 -51.99 -28.11
N ASP A 173 27.23 -52.48 -26.88
CA ASP A 173 27.67 -53.86 -26.61
C ASP A 173 26.66 -54.90 -27.15
N LEU A 174 25.37 -54.64 -26.97
CA LEU A 174 24.31 -55.49 -27.49
C LEU A 174 24.30 -55.49 -29.03
N GLU A 175 24.41 -54.32 -29.66
CA GLU A 175 24.49 -54.18 -31.11
C GLU A 175 25.70 -54.91 -31.70
N ALA A 176 26.89 -54.75 -31.09
CA ALA A 176 28.09 -55.47 -31.51
C ALA A 176 27.95 -57.00 -31.40
N LYS A 177 27.28 -57.50 -30.34
CA LYS A 177 27.00 -58.93 -30.19
C LYS A 177 26.03 -59.44 -31.25
N VAL A 178 25.01 -58.65 -31.60
CA VAL A 178 24.06 -58.99 -32.68
C VAL A 178 24.80 -59.08 -34.01
N GLU A 179 25.65 -58.11 -34.32
CA GLU A 179 26.44 -58.10 -35.55
C GLU A 179 27.36 -59.32 -35.66
N LEU A 180 28.07 -59.65 -34.58
CA LEU A 180 28.94 -60.83 -34.52
C LEU A 180 28.19 -62.15 -34.73
N LEU A 181 26.98 -62.29 -34.17
CA LEU A 181 26.14 -63.47 -34.40
C LEU A 181 25.69 -63.56 -35.87
N LEU A 182 25.29 -62.43 -36.46
CA LEU A 182 24.88 -62.38 -37.86
C LEU A 182 26.03 -62.79 -38.80
N SER A 183 27.26 -62.33 -38.55
CA SER A 183 28.45 -62.73 -39.31
C SER A 183 28.74 -64.22 -39.20
N ARG A 184 28.44 -64.87 -38.06
CA ARG A 184 28.64 -66.32 -37.87
C ARG A 184 27.60 -67.18 -38.60
N THR A 185 26.43 -66.62 -38.89
CA THR A 185 25.31 -67.32 -39.54
C THR A 185 25.20 -67.08 -41.04
N GLN A 186 26.05 -66.24 -41.63
CA GLN A 186 26.16 -66.14 -43.09
C GLN A 186 26.93 -67.38 -43.63
N PRO A 187 26.35 -68.16 -44.56
CA PRO A 187 26.97 -69.36 -45.14
C PRO A 187 28.16 -69.07 -46.05
#